data_AF-A0A379LZF2-F1
#
_entry.id   AF-A0A379LZF2-F1
#
_cell.length_a   1.000
_cell.length_b   1.000
_cell.length_c   1.000
_cell.angle_alpha   90.00
_cell.angle_beta   90.00
_cell.angle_gamma   90.00
#
_symmetry.space_group_name_H-M   'P 1'
#
loop_
_entity.id
_entity.type
_entity.pdbx_description
1 polymer ?
#
loop_
_entity_poly.entity_id
_entity_poly.type
_entity_poly.pdbx_seq_one_letter_code
_entity_poly.pdbx_strand_id
1 'polypeptide(L)'
;MHTGGDDPNKVAMLGLTFDDVLLLPAASDVVPSQVDTSSQLTREIRLRIPLVSSAMDTVTESRMAIAMARAGGMGVLHRNMPAEVQAAQVETVKRSEAGMVTDPVTCKPSDTLAEVDAKCARFRISGLPVTDDAGQLVGIITNRDMRFEVDQNRPVAEVMTKAPLVTAREGVTAEAALGLLRRHKIEKLPIVDGQGKLTGLITVKDFVKTEQHPNATKDRDGRLLVGAAVGVGDDSWTRAMTLVDAGADVLVVDSAHGHSANVLSMISKLKSEVGDRVQIIGGNVATRAGTEALIGAGVDAVKVGIGPGSICTTRVVAGVGAPQITAILEASTVARAHGVPVIADGGMQFSGDVAKALAAGASTAMLGSLLAGTTESPGELILVNGKQFKSYRGMGSLGAMQSRGEAKSYSKDRYFQDDVLSEDKLVPEGIEGRVPFRGPLQQVTHQLIGGLRAAMGYTGATTIERLQEAQFVQITAAGLKESHPHDITITAEAPNYVVR
;
A
#
# COMPACT_ATOMS: atom_id res chain seq x y z
N MET A 1 32.67 -13.22 -21.87
CA MET A 1 33.46 -14.03 -20.91
C MET A 1 33.09 -15.48 -21.15
N HIS A 2 34.08 -16.37 -21.33
CA HIS A 2 33.80 -17.82 -21.34
C HIS A 2 33.67 -18.25 -19.88
N THR A 3 32.47 -18.64 -19.45
CA THR A 3 32.18 -18.95 -18.04
C THR A 3 32.46 -20.40 -17.66
N GLY A 4 33.01 -21.18 -18.60
CA GLY A 4 33.31 -22.62 -18.45
C GLY A 4 32.13 -23.50 -18.83
N GLY A 5 32.41 -24.79 -19.11
CA GLY A 5 31.42 -25.77 -19.59
C GLY A 5 31.18 -25.73 -21.11
N ASP A 6 30.41 -26.71 -21.60
CA ASP A 6 30.10 -26.88 -23.04
C ASP A 6 28.92 -26.02 -23.52
N ASP A 7 28.15 -25.46 -22.58
CA ASP A 7 27.05 -24.53 -22.87
C ASP A 7 27.48 -23.09 -22.54
N PRO A 8 27.81 -22.26 -23.56
CA PRO A 8 28.24 -20.88 -23.34
C PRO A 8 27.14 -19.98 -22.75
N ASN A 9 25.88 -20.42 -22.76
CA ASN A 9 24.74 -19.67 -22.21
C ASN A 9 24.37 -20.10 -20.78
N LYS A 10 25.10 -21.06 -20.19
CA LYS A 10 24.80 -21.57 -18.85
C LYS A 10 24.82 -20.48 -17.77
N VAL A 11 25.73 -19.52 -17.92
CA VAL A 11 25.78 -18.31 -17.11
C VAL A 11 25.27 -17.15 -17.96
N ALA A 12 24.02 -16.76 -17.73
CA ALA A 12 23.32 -15.83 -18.61
C ALA A 12 23.99 -14.45 -18.74
N MET A 13 24.39 -13.85 -17.61
CA MET A 13 25.00 -12.51 -17.58
C MET A 13 25.64 -12.20 -16.23
N LEU A 14 26.47 -11.14 -16.19
CA LEU A 14 26.84 -10.47 -14.95
C LEU A 14 25.65 -9.63 -14.46
N GLY A 15 25.23 -9.82 -13.20
CA GLY A 15 24.16 -9.03 -12.59
C GLY A 15 24.69 -7.96 -11.65
N LEU A 16 23.95 -6.85 -11.53
CA LEU A 16 24.24 -5.68 -10.69
C LEU A 16 23.12 -5.45 -9.66
N THR A 17 23.50 -5.02 -8.46
CA THR A 17 22.59 -4.53 -7.42
C THR A 17 22.79 -3.03 -7.18
N PHE A 18 22.04 -2.44 -6.24
CA PHE A 18 22.07 -1.01 -5.94
C PHE A 18 23.47 -0.48 -5.59
N ASP A 19 24.25 -1.27 -4.86
CA ASP A 19 25.61 -0.92 -4.40
C ASP A 19 26.68 -1.09 -5.48
N ASP A 20 26.35 -1.70 -6.63
CA ASP A 20 27.27 -1.85 -7.76
C ASP A 20 27.21 -0.66 -8.73
N VAL A 21 26.26 0.26 -8.54
CA VAL A 21 26.01 1.35 -9.50
C VAL A 21 25.75 2.70 -8.82
N LEU A 22 26.09 3.79 -9.53
CA LEU A 22 25.69 5.17 -9.23
C LEU A 22 24.95 5.76 -10.43
N LEU A 23 24.11 6.77 -10.20
CA LEU A 23 23.54 7.59 -11.27
C LEU A 23 24.57 8.63 -11.71
N LEU A 24 24.78 8.75 -13.01
CA LEU A 24 25.62 9.81 -13.59
C LEU A 24 24.85 11.14 -13.58
N PRO A 25 25.43 12.22 -13.04
CA PRO A 25 24.85 13.55 -13.18
C PRO A 25 24.73 13.94 -14.66
N ALA A 26 23.70 14.73 -14.97
CA ALA A 26 23.46 15.25 -16.32
C ALA A 26 23.19 16.76 -16.29
N ALA A 27 23.17 17.40 -17.45
CA ALA A 27 22.77 18.80 -17.55
C ALA A 27 21.36 18.99 -16.96
N SER A 28 21.18 20.02 -16.14
CA SER A 28 19.94 20.24 -15.40
C SER A 28 19.68 21.72 -15.19
N ASP A 29 18.48 22.16 -15.58
CA ASP A 29 17.82 23.40 -15.20
C ASP A 29 16.68 23.15 -14.19
N VAL A 30 16.63 21.93 -13.64
CA VAL A 30 15.53 21.43 -12.82
C VAL A 30 15.70 21.84 -11.35
N VAL A 31 14.68 22.51 -10.80
CA VAL A 31 14.61 22.78 -9.37
C VAL A 31 13.98 21.58 -8.65
N PRO A 32 14.67 20.90 -7.71
CA PRO A 32 14.16 19.68 -7.07
C PRO A 32 12.77 19.80 -6.42
N SER A 33 12.39 20.99 -5.92
CA SER A 33 11.08 21.21 -5.31
C SER A 33 9.92 21.25 -6.31
N GLN A 34 10.20 21.38 -7.61
CA GLN A 34 9.20 21.55 -8.67
C GLN A 34 8.99 20.28 -9.50
N VAL A 35 9.80 19.23 -9.30
CA VAL A 35 9.66 17.98 -10.06
C VAL A 35 8.40 17.21 -9.69
N ASP A 36 7.81 16.54 -10.67
CA ASP A 36 6.67 15.65 -10.47
C ASP A 36 7.15 14.23 -10.18
N THR A 37 6.89 13.77 -8.96
CA THR A 37 7.20 12.41 -8.52
C THR A 37 6.05 11.43 -8.72
N SER A 38 4.91 11.88 -9.27
CA SER A 38 3.79 10.98 -9.54
C SER A 38 4.17 9.90 -10.56
N SER A 39 3.61 8.70 -10.41
CA SER A 39 3.98 7.55 -11.25
C SER A 39 2.90 6.48 -11.31
N GLN A 40 2.88 5.70 -12.39
CA GLN A 40 1.94 4.61 -12.58
C GLN A 40 2.26 3.44 -11.65
N LEU A 41 1.30 3.05 -10.81
CA LEU A 41 1.34 1.79 -10.06
C LEU A 41 0.84 0.63 -10.92
N THR A 42 -0.29 0.85 -11.58
CA THR A 42 -0.91 -0.08 -12.55
C THR A 42 -1.25 0.69 -13.82
N ARG A 43 -1.83 0.02 -14.82
CA ARG A 43 -2.30 0.67 -16.05
C ARG A 43 -3.19 1.88 -15.76
N GLU A 44 -4.15 1.74 -14.85
CA GLU A 44 -5.15 2.77 -14.54
C GLU A 44 -4.86 3.58 -13.27
N ILE A 45 -4.00 3.09 -12.36
CA ILE A 45 -3.76 3.74 -11.07
C ILE A 45 -2.43 4.50 -11.08
N ARG A 46 -2.51 5.82 -10.90
CA ARG A 46 -1.36 6.72 -10.68
C ARG A 46 -1.25 7.14 -9.22
N LEU A 47 -0.07 6.98 -8.62
CA LEU A 47 0.22 7.47 -7.28
C LEU A 47 0.83 8.87 -7.32
N ARG A 48 0.64 9.67 -6.27
CA ARG A 48 1.28 11.00 -6.13
C ARG A 48 2.76 10.92 -5.76
N ILE A 49 3.15 9.83 -5.09
CA ILE A 49 4.55 9.46 -4.85
C ILE A 49 4.76 7.98 -5.21
N PRO A 50 5.94 7.57 -5.71
CA PRO A 50 6.13 6.24 -6.29
C PRO A 50 6.46 5.18 -5.22
N LEU A 51 5.78 5.24 -4.07
CA LEU A 51 6.05 4.39 -2.90
C LEU A 51 4.85 3.52 -2.55
N VAL A 52 5.11 2.23 -2.33
CA VAL A 52 4.13 1.24 -1.89
C VAL A 52 4.65 0.54 -0.64
N SER A 53 3.81 0.34 0.37
CA SER A 53 4.20 -0.47 1.55
C SER A 53 3.95 -1.96 1.32
N SER A 54 4.93 -2.79 1.67
CA SER A 54 4.91 -4.23 1.38
C SER A 54 3.83 -4.98 2.15
N ALA A 55 3.30 -6.05 1.55
CA ALA A 55 2.26 -6.91 2.09
C ALA A 55 2.79 -7.88 3.16
N MET A 56 3.21 -7.33 4.30
CA MET A 56 3.82 -8.07 5.40
C MET A 56 3.15 -7.74 6.73
N ASP A 57 3.03 -8.75 7.59
CA ASP A 57 2.40 -8.65 8.91
C ASP A 57 3.13 -7.78 9.94
N THR A 58 4.34 -7.34 9.60
CA THR A 58 5.13 -6.37 10.37
C THR A 58 5.24 -5.01 9.68
N VAL A 59 4.58 -4.82 8.52
CA VAL A 59 4.66 -3.59 7.73
C VAL A 59 3.29 -2.95 7.49
N THR A 60 2.33 -3.68 6.92
CA THR A 60 1.10 -3.05 6.39
C THR A 60 -0.18 -3.68 6.88
N GLU A 61 -0.83 -2.96 7.80
CA GLU A 61 -2.24 -3.08 8.14
C GLU A 61 -2.97 -1.76 7.85
N SER A 62 -4.26 -1.67 8.15
CA SER A 62 -5.12 -0.49 7.90
C SER A 62 -4.48 0.85 8.31
N ARG A 63 -3.77 0.92 9.44
CA ARG A 63 -3.08 2.14 9.90
C ARG A 63 -2.00 2.61 8.92
N MET A 64 -1.13 1.68 8.51
CA MET A 64 -0.09 1.94 7.51
C MET A 64 -0.72 2.28 6.16
N ALA A 65 -1.73 1.51 5.71
CA ALA A 65 -2.37 1.75 4.42
C ALA A 65 -3.02 3.13 4.33
N ILE A 66 -3.73 3.57 5.38
CA ILE A 66 -4.28 4.93 5.48
C ILE A 66 -3.18 5.97 5.42
N ALA A 67 -2.10 5.78 6.19
CA ALA A 67 -1.01 6.76 6.25
C ALA A 67 -0.24 6.85 4.93
N MET A 68 -0.01 5.72 4.25
CA MET A 68 0.60 5.68 2.91
C MET A 68 -0.26 6.39 1.88
N ALA A 69 -1.57 6.08 1.83
CA ALA A 69 -2.49 6.71 0.89
C ALA A 69 -2.56 8.23 1.12
N ARG A 70 -2.61 8.69 2.37
CA ARG A 70 -2.54 10.12 2.75
C ARG A 70 -1.24 10.81 2.34
N ALA A 71 -0.12 10.10 2.43
CA ALA A 71 1.18 10.60 1.99
C ALA A 71 1.33 10.62 0.45
N GLY A 72 0.39 10.01 -0.28
CA GLY A 72 0.36 9.95 -1.74
C GLY A 72 0.88 8.65 -2.34
N GLY A 73 1.23 7.66 -1.50
CA GLY A 73 1.57 6.30 -1.93
C GLY A 73 0.35 5.39 -1.86
N MET A 74 0.59 4.10 -1.65
CA MET A 74 -0.45 3.11 -1.36
C MET A 74 0.09 2.04 -0.41
N GLY A 75 -0.76 1.48 0.46
CA GLY A 75 -0.41 0.30 1.23
C GLY A 75 -1.06 -0.97 0.68
N VAL A 76 -0.33 -2.09 0.72
CA VAL A 76 -0.87 -3.42 0.40
C VAL A 76 -1.05 -4.22 1.68
N LEU A 77 -2.29 -4.53 2.03
CA LEU A 77 -2.63 -5.34 3.21
C LEU A 77 -2.11 -6.77 3.05
N HIS A 78 -1.42 -7.29 4.05
CA HIS A 78 -0.95 -8.67 4.05
C HIS A 78 -2.11 -9.68 4.17
N ARG A 79 -1.85 -10.92 3.74
CA ARG A 79 -2.83 -12.02 3.80
C ARG A 79 -2.67 -12.98 4.96
N ASN A 80 -1.69 -12.74 5.85
CA ASN A 80 -1.45 -13.53 7.07
C ASN A 80 -2.51 -13.28 8.16
N MET A 81 -3.78 -13.39 7.80
CA MET A 81 -4.98 -13.22 8.61
C MET A 81 -6.19 -13.85 7.88
N PRO A 82 -7.32 -14.13 8.54
CA PRO A 82 -8.55 -14.59 7.87
C PRO A 82 -9.03 -13.60 6.79
N ALA A 83 -9.78 -14.10 5.78
CA ALA A 83 -10.22 -13.30 4.65
C ALA A 83 -11.15 -12.15 5.08
N GLU A 84 -12.03 -12.43 6.04
CA GLU A 84 -13.00 -11.50 6.61
C GLU A 84 -12.31 -10.37 7.37
N VAL A 85 -11.21 -10.70 8.08
CA VAL A 85 -10.40 -9.71 8.81
C VAL A 85 -9.66 -8.80 7.81
N GLN A 86 -9.10 -9.38 6.75
CA GLN A 86 -8.44 -8.60 5.69
C GLN A 86 -9.44 -7.66 4.98
N ALA A 87 -10.64 -8.15 4.68
CA ALA A 87 -11.73 -7.37 4.11
C ALA A 87 -12.17 -6.23 5.04
N ALA A 88 -12.33 -6.48 6.35
CA ALA A 88 -12.61 -5.43 7.32
C ALA A 88 -11.52 -4.35 7.38
N GLN A 89 -10.25 -4.72 7.17
CA GLN A 89 -9.17 -3.74 7.04
C GLN A 89 -9.28 -2.92 5.76
N VAL A 90 -9.64 -3.53 4.61
CA VAL A 90 -9.95 -2.80 3.37
C VAL A 90 -11.05 -1.77 3.63
N GLU A 91 -12.18 -2.18 4.18
CA GLU A 91 -13.31 -1.28 4.48
C GLU A 91 -12.88 -0.13 5.41
N THR A 92 -12.05 -0.41 6.41
CA THR A 92 -11.51 0.60 7.31
C THR A 92 -10.71 1.66 6.56
N VAL A 93 -9.90 1.26 5.57
CA VAL A 93 -9.15 2.21 4.73
C VAL A 93 -10.10 3.00 3.83
N LYS A 94 -11.02 2.32 3.12
CA LYS A 94 -11.97 2.96 2.20
C LYS A 94 -12.92 3.94 2.90
N ARG A 95 -13.25 3.72 4.18
CA ARG A 95 -14.09 4.61 5.01
C ARG A 95 -13.29 5.69 5.74
N SER A 96 -11.96 5.67 5.70
CA SER A 96 -11.10 6.61 6.44
C SER A 96 -11.21 8.04 5.92
N GLU A 97 -11.36 8.20 4.60
CA GLU A 97 -11.71 9.45 3.95
C GLU A 97 -12.70 9.10 2.85
N ALA A 98 -13.91 9.66 2.91
CA ALA A 98 -14.84 9.59 1.80
C ALA A 98 -15.26 11.03 1.54
N GLY A 99 -15.03 11.54 0.32
CA GLY A 99 -15.53 12.88 -0.03
C GLY A 99 -17.06 12.97 0.13
N MET A 100 -17.74 11.89 -0.23
CA MET A 100 -19.16 11.64 -0.01
C MET A 100 -19.34 10.17 0.36
N VAL A 101 -20.04 9.88 1.46
CA VAL A 101 -20.42 8.51 1.81
C VAL A 101 -21.68 8.16 1.02
N THR A 102 -21.55 7.28 0.04
CA THR A 102 -22.69 6.62 -0.63
C THR A 102 -23.24 5.53 0.27
N ASP A 103 -24.56 5.49 0.47
CA ASP A 103 -25.23 4.57 1.41
C ASP A 103 -24.76 4.72 2.87
N PRO A 104 -25.05 5.87 3.52
CA PRO A 104 -24.63 6.12 4.90
C PRO A 104 -25.36 5.19 5.87
N VAL A 105 -24.70 4.80 6.96
CA VAL A 105 -25.35 4.08 8.05
C VAL A 105 -26.48 4.94 8.62
N THR A 106 -27.69 4.39 8.71
CA THR A 106 -28.88 5.08 9.22
C THR A 106 -29.44 4.44 10.49
N CYS A 107 -30.35 5.15 11.14
CA CYS A 107 -31.24 4.62 12.18
C CYS A 107 -32.70 4.93 11.88
N LYS A 108 -33.61 4.20 12.53
CA LYS A 108 -35.05 4.46 12.45
C LYS A 108 -35.48 5.41 13.56
N PRO A 109 -36.60 6.14 13.39
CA PRO A 109 -37.17 6.97 14.46
C PRO A 109 -37.51 6.19 15.74
N SER A 110 -37.83 4.89 15.59
CA SER A 110 -38.15 3.98 16.68
C SER A 110 -36.94 3.35 17.36
N ASP A 111 -35.74 3.46 16.78
CA ASP A 111 -34.51 2.95 17.41
C ASP A 111 -34.30 3.70 18.75
N THR A 112 -33.68 3.05 19.71
CA THR A 112 -33.29 3.65 21.00
C THR A 112 -31.96 4.39 20.87
N LEU A 113 -31.69 5.33 21.80
CA LEU A 113 -30.37 6.00 21.85
C LEU A 113 -29.23 5.00 22.06
N ALA A 114 -29.44 3.95 22.86
CA ALA A 114 -28.46 2.88 23.08
C ALA A 114 -28.08 2.15 21.78
N GLU A 115 -29.05 1.83 20.92
CA GLU A 115 -28.79 1.19 19.62
C GLU A 115 -28.03 2.11 18.67
N VAL A 116 -28.36 3.39 18.67
CA VAL A 116 -27.62 4.41 17.90
C VAL A 116 -26.19 4.55 18.39
N ASP A 117 -25.97 4.59 19.70
CA ASP A 117 -24.63 4.70 20.28
C ASP A 117 -23.79 3.45 19.95
N ALA A 118 -24.37 2.25 20.04
CA ALA A 118 -23.71 1.01 19.62
C ALA A 118 -23.33 1.01 18.13
N LYS A 119 -24.22 1.49 17.25
CA LYS A 119 -23.91 1.69 15.82
C LYS A 119 -22.76 2.71 15.66
N CYS A 120 -22.83 3.85 16.34
CA CYS A 120 -21.80 4.89 16.28
C CYS A 120 -20.43 4.39 16.76
N ALA A 121 -20.38 3.61 17.83
CA ALA A 121 -19.16 2.98 18.35
C ALA A 121 -18.59 1.95 17.36
N ARG A 122 -19.45 1.07 16.82
CA ARG A 122 -19.06 0.05 15.83
C ARG A 122 -18.48 0.67 14.56
N PHE A 123 -19.13 1.69 14.01
CA PHE A 123 -18.74 2.32 12.75
C PHE A 123 -17.82 3.53 12.93
N ARG A 124 -17.49 3.92 14.17
CA ARG A 124 -16.65 5.08 14.53
C ARG A 124 -17.13 6.40 13.90
N ILE A 125 -18.44 6.61 13.92
CA ILE A 125 -19.12 7.81 13.39
C ILE A 125 -19.81 8.58 14.52
N SER A 126 -19.97 9.89 14.34
CA SER A 126 -20.47 10.80 15.38
C SER A 126 -21.95 11.18 15.24
N GLY A 127 -22.69 10.44 14.41
CA GLY A 127 -24.11 10.67 14.17
C GLY A 127 -24.59 9.93 12.93
N LEU A 128 -25.91 9.75 12.87
CA LEU A 128 -26.63 8.98 11.86
C LEU A 128 -27.76 9.83 11.27
N PRO A 129 -27.95 9.82 9.94
CA PRO A 129 -29.22 10.20 9.34
C PRO A 129 -30.34 9.27 9.84
N VAL A 130 -31.51 9.85 10.08
CA VAL A 130 -32.70 9.10 10.49
C VAL A 130 -33.61 8.97 9.29
N THR A 131 -33.95 7.74 8.91
CA THR A 131 -34.81 7.44 7.76
C THR A 131 -36.04 6.66 8.16
N ASP A 132 -37.17 6.91 7.48
CA ASP A 132 -38.35 6.07 7.61
C ASP A 132 -38.21 4.73 6.85
N ASP A 133 -39.26 3.90 6.87
CA ASP A 133 -39.26 2.60 6.19
C ASP A 133 -39.20 2.70 4.66
N ALA A 134 -39.52 3.87 4.09
CA ALA A 134 -39.39 4.16 2.66
C ALA A 134 -38.00 4.72 2.27
N GLY A 135 -37.13 4.96 3.25
CA GLY A 135 -35.80 5.55 3.06
C GLY A 135 -35.81 7.09 2.97
N GLN A 136 -36.92 7.74 3.30
CA GLN A 136 -37.02 9.19 3.33
C GLN A 136 -36.27 9.76 4.52
N LEU A 137 -35.52 10.84 4.30
CA LEU A 137 -34.79 11.50 5.37
C LEU A 137 -35.76 12.29 6.26
N VAL A 138 -35.95 11.81 7.49
CA VAL A 138 -36.90 12.42 8.46
C VAL A 138 -36.19 13.18 9.59
N GLY A 139 -34.89 12.95 9.77
CA GLY A 139 -34.11 13.63 10.80
C GLY A 139 -32.62 13.30 10.73
N ILE A 140 -31.86 13.88 11.66
CA ILE A 140 -30.47 13.51 11.92
C ILE A 140 -30.24 13.49 13.43
N ILE A 141 -29.53 12.47 13.92
CA ILE A 141 -29.13 12.38 15.33
C ILE A 141 -27.60 12.34 15.42
N THR A 142 -27.05 13.10 16.35
CA THR A 142 -25.61 13.24 16.53
C THR A 142 -25.20 13.00 17.97
N ASN A 143 -23.90 12.77 18.19
CA ASN A 143 -23.34 12.64 19.53
C ASN A 143 -23.66 13.87 20.41
N ARG A 144 -23.83 15.07 19.82
CA ARG A 144 -24.21 16.27 20.58
C ARG A 144 -25.62 16.15 21.17
N ASP A 145 -26.53 15.53 20.42
CA ASP A 145 -27.94 15.37 20.83
C ASP A 145 -28.05 14.31 21.94
N MET A 146 -27.27 13.23 21.84
CA MET A 146 -27.31 12.12 22.81
C MET A 146 -26.52 12.39 24.10
N ARG A 147 -25.48 13.24 24.06
CA ARG A 147 -24.51 13.41 25.16
C ARG A 147 -25.12 13.90 26.47
N PHE A 148 -26.28 14.55 26.43
CA PHE A 148 -26.96 15.08 27.61
C PHE A 148 -28.17 14.23 28.03
N GLU A 149 -28.42 13.13 27.35
CA GLU A 149 -29.55 12.24 27.63
C GLU A 149 -29.19 11.21 28.71
N VAL A 150 -29.99 11.18 29.77
CA VAL A 150 -29.79 10.26 30.91
C VAL A 150 -30.44 8.90 30.62
N ASP A 151 -31.62 8.90 29.99
CA ASP A 151 -32.33 7.68 29.63
C ASP A 151 -31.99 7.26 28.20
N GLN A 152 -31.25 6.15 28.09
CA GLN A 152 -30.77 5.61 26.82
C GLN A 152 -31.82 4.76 26.09
N ASN A 153 -32.97 4.48 26.71
CA ASN A 153 -34.08 3.73 26.09
C ASN A 153 -35.04 4.66 25.32
N ARG A 154 -34.83 5.97 25.36
CA ARG A 154 -35.67 6.93 24.65
C ARG A 154 -35.61 6.69 23.14
N PRO A 155 -36.74 6.83 22.41
CA PRO A 155 -36.75 6.76 20.96
C PRO A 155 -35.99 7.92 20.31
N VAL A 156 -35.27 7.63 19.24
CA VAL A 156 -34.55 8.63 18.40
C VAL A 156 -35.48 9.76 17.95
N ALA A 157 -36.74 9.46 17.63
CA ALA A 157 -37.72 10.44 17.16
C ALA A 157 -37.96 11.60 18.13
N GLU A 158 -37.69 11.41 19.42
CA GLU A 158 -37.87 12.44 20.46
C GLU A 158 -36.67 13.37 20.61
N VAL A 159 -35.48 12.93 20.19
CA VAL A 159 -34.21 13.62 20.46
C VAL A 159 -33.57 14.16 19.18
N MET A 160 -33.81 13.52 18.03
CA MET A 160 -33.23 13.91 16.75
C MET A 160 -33.58 15.34 16.32
N THR A 161 -32.70 15.95 15.52
CA THR A 161 -33.07 17.16 14.77
C THR A 161 -34.04 16.76 13.65
N LYS A 162 -35.25 17.31 13.68
CA LYS A 162 -36.33 17.00 12.72
C LYS A 162 -36.24 17.88 11.47
N ALA A 163 -36.87 17.43 10.38
CA ALA A 163 -37.05 18.22 9.17
C ALA A 163 -37.76 19.57 9.45
N PRO A 164 -37.46 20.65 8.69
CA PRO A 164 -36.59 20.69 7.51
C PRO A 164 -35.09 20.74 7.85
N LEU A 165 -34.33 19.79 7.30
CA LEU A 165 -32.87 19.75 7.42
C LEU A 165 -32.24 20.50 6.24
N VAL A 166 -31.05 21.05 6.46
CA VAL A 166 -30.20 21.50 5.36
C VAL A 166 -29.65 20.26 4.66
N THR A 167 -30.01 20.09 3.39
CA THR A 167 -29.58 18.98 2.54
C THR A 167 -28.96 19.50 1.26
N ALA A 168 -28.27 18.63 0.53
CA ALA A 168 -27.88 18.88 -0.86
C ALA A 168 -28.46 17.81 -1.78
N ARG A 169 -28.53 18.12 -3.07
CA ARG A 169 -28.97 17.16 -4.09
C ARG A 169 -27.81 16.28 -4.54
N GLU A 170 -28.15 15.11 -5.08
CA GLU A 170 -27.18 14.29 -5.81
C GLU A 170 -26.43 15.10 -6.87
N GLY A 171 -25.12 14.84 -6.99
CA GLY A 171 -24.23 15.56 -7.90
C GLY A 171 -23.75 16.93 -7.39
N VAL A 172 -24.01 17.28 -6.12
CA VAL A 172 -23.44 18.51 -5.52
C VAL A 172 -21.90 18.49 -5.59
N THR A 173 -21.31 19.60 -6.01
CA THR A 173 -19.85 19.74 -6.04
C THR A 173 -19.29 19.86 -4.62
N ALA A 174 -18.05 19.41 -4.42
CA ALA A 174 -17.34 19.57 -3.15
C ALA A 174 -17.33 21.03 -2.65
N GLU A 175 -17.12 21.99 -3.56
CA GLU A 175 -17.12 23.41 -3.24
C GLU A 175 -18.51 23.92 -2.79
N ALA A 176 -19.58 23.51 -3.50
CA ALA A 176 -20.94 23.88 -3.12
C ALA A 176 -21.36 23.25 -1.79
N ALA A 177 -21.01 21.97 -1.56
CA ALA A 177 -21.25 21.28 -0.30
C ALA A 177 -20.52 21.95 0.87
N LEU A 178 -19.25 22.33 0.68
CA LEU A 178 -18.49 23.09 1.68
C LEU A 178 -19.12 24.47 1.94
N GLY A 179 -19.62 25.13 0.89
CA GLY A 179 -20.38 26.38 1.00
C GLY A 179 -21.62 26.24 1.89
N LEU A 180 -22.39 25.16 1.72
CA LEU A 180 -23.56 24.85 2.56
C LEU A 180 -23.17 24.59 4.01
N LEU A 181 -22.18 23.73 4.25
CA LEU A 181 -21.67 23.43 5.59
C LEU A 181 -21.21 24.70 6.32
N ARG A 182 -20.45 25.58 5.63
CA ARG A 182 -19.95 26.87 6.19
C ARG A 182 -21.08 27.85 6.46
N ARG A 183 -22.01 28.04 5.51
CA ARG A 183 -23.11 29.00 5.62
C ARG A 183 -24.04 28.64 6.76
N HIS A 184 -24.38 27.35 6.89
CA HIS A 184 -25.33 26.86 7.88
C HIS A 184 -24.65 26.43 9.19
N LYS A 185 -23.31 26.47 9.28
CA LYS A 185 -22.50 26.09 10.45
C LYS A 185 -22.85 24.68 10.97
N ILE A 186 -23.04 23.75 10.04
CA ILE A 186 -23.36 22.35 10.32
C ILE A 186 -22.17 21.44 9.97
N GLU A 187 -22.06 20.30 10.66
CA GLU A 187 -20.95 19.35 10.48
C GLU A 187 -21.25 18.23 9.49
N LYS A 188 -22.53 17.99 9.21
CA LYS A 188 -23.04 16.88 8.39
C LYS A 188 -24.06 17.43 7.40
N LEU A 189 -23.94 17.05 6.14
CA LEU A 189 -24.82 17.45 5.05
C LEU A 189 -25.39 16.19 4.38
N PRO A 190 -26.63 15.80 4.70
CA PRO A 190 -27.31 14.72 4.00
C PRO A 190 -27.52 15.04 2.53
N ILE A 191 -27.32 14.05 1.68
CA ILE A 191 -27.56 14.11 0.24
C ILE A 191 -28.85 13.37 -0.07
N VAL A 192 -29.78 14.02 -0.75
CA VAL A 192 -31.07 13.46 -1.09
C VAL A 192 -31.32 13.50 -2.60
N ASP A 193 -32.14 12.57 -3.09
CA ASP A 193 -32.62 12.58 -4.46
C ASP A 193 -33.74 13.63 -4.69
N GLY A 194 -34.30 13.64 -5.90
CA GLY A 194 -35.41 14.55 -6.24
C GLY A 194 -36.71 14.29 -5.47
N GLN A 195 -36.83 13.16 -4.77
CA GLN A 195 -38.01 12.73 -4.01
C GLN A 195 -37.78 12.79 -2.49
N GLY A 196 -36.61 13.23 -2.03
CA GLY A 196 -36.27 13.35 -0.60
C GLY A 196 -35.64 12.10 0.03
N LYS A 197 -35.42 11.03 -0.76
CA LYS A 197 -34.77 9.82 -0.28
C LYS A 197 -33.31 10.09 0.01
N LEU A 198 -32.79 9.58 1.13
CA LEU A 198 -31.38 9.70 1.47
C LEU A 198 -30.53 8.84 0.54
N THR A 199 -29.52 9.43 -0.09
CA THR A 199 -28.59 8.73 -0.99
C THR A 199 -27.13 8.89 -0.59
N GLY A 200 -26.81 9.88 0.25
CA GLY A 200 -25.45 10.07 0.73
C GLY A 200 -25.31 10.96 1.97
N LEU A 201 -24.10 11.07 2.48
CA LEU A 201 -23.74 11.96 3.58
C LEU A 201 -22.34 12.57 3.35
N ILE A 202 -22.22 13.89 3.48
CA ILE A 202 -20.94 14.60 3.48
C ILE A 202 -20.66 15.15 4.87
N THR A 203 -19.42 15.06 5.35
CA THR A 203 -19.03 15.63 6.66
C THR A 203 -17.94 16.67 6.55
N VAL A 204 -17.92 17.66 7.44
CA VAL A 204 -16.84 18.67 7.54
C VAL A 204 -15.48 18.00 7.76
N LYS A 205 -15.46 16.88 8.48
CA LYS A 205 -14.23 16.12 8.76
C LYS A 205 -13.54 15.65 7.48
N ASP A 206 -14.29 15.36 6.42
CA ASP A 206 -13.73 14.88 5.15
C ASP A 206 -13.05 16.01 4.36
N PHE A 207 -13.56 17.24 4.46
CA PHE A 207 -12.90 18.43 3.91
C PHE A 207 -11.62 18.78 4.66
N VAL A 208 -11.66 18.80 6.00
CA VAL A 208 -10.46 19.09 6.83
C VAL A 208 -9.33 18.11 6.53
N LYS A 209 -9.64 16.81 6.38
CA LYS A 209 -8.62 15.80 6.03
C LYS A 209 -8.04 16.04 4.63
N THR A 210 -8.86 16.47 3.68
CA THR A 210 -8.39 16.78 2.31
C THR A 210 -7.44 17.97 2.30
N GLU A 211 -7.67 19.00 3.13
CA GLU A 211 -6.71 20.11 3.32
C GLU A 211 -5.43 19.66 4.05
N GLN A 212 -5.53 18.75 5.02
CA GLN A 212 -4.38 18.21 5.75
C GLN A 212 -3.50 17.27 4.89
N HIS A 213 -4.10 16.60 3.92
CA HIS A 213 -3.44 15.61 3.06
C HIS A 213 -3.70 15.92 1.57
N PRO A 214 -3.17 17.04 1.05
CA PRO A 214 -3.42 17.48 -0.33
C PRO A 214 -2.84 16.52 -1.37
N ASN A 215 -1.82 15.74 -0.98
CA ASN A 215 -1.19 14.73 -1.83
C ASN A 215 -1.81 13.34 -1.66
N ALA A 216 -2.94 13.20 -0.97
CA ALA A 216 -3.57 11.89 -0.78
C ALA A 216 -3.93 11.25 -2.12
N THR A 217 -3.60 9.97 -2.29
CA THR A 217 -4.02 9.19 -3.46
C THR A 217 -5.38 8.56 -3.19
N LYS A 218 -6.35 8.90 -4.04
CA LYS A 218 -7.76 8.56 -3.89
C LYS A 218 -8.30 7.90 -5.16
N ASP A 219 -9.32 7.07 -5.02
CA ASP A 219 -10.12 6.56 -6.13
C ASP A 219 -11.04 7.66 -6.71
N ARG A 220 -11.80 7.31 -7.74
CA ARG A 220 -12.78 8.19 -8.40
C ARG A 220 -13.88 8.71 -7.48
N ASP A 221 -14.16 8.01 -6.37
CA ASP A 221 -15.19 8.37 -5.39
C ASP A 221 -14.59 9.20 -4.23
N GLY A 222 -13.30 9.55 -4.32
CA GLY A 222 -12.59 10.33 -3.31
C GLY A 222 -12.20 9.52 -2.07
N ARG A 223 -12.20 8.18 -2.14
CA ARG A 223 -11.77 7.29 -1.06
C ARG A 223 -10.30 6.95 -1.19
N LEU A 224 -9.60 6.76 -0.08
CA LEU A 224 -8.18 6.37 -0.12
C LEU A 224 -7.99 5.06 -0.90
N LEU A 225 -6.90 4.98 -1.68
CA LEU A 225 -6.53 3.74 -2.36
C LEU A 225 -5.96 2.70 -1.38
N VAL A 226 -6.27 1.44 -1.61
CA VAL A 226 -5.73 0.30 -0.87
C VAL A 226 -5.55 -0.92 -1.76
N GLY A 227 -4.41 -1.60 -1.60
CA GLY A 227 -4.18 -2.92 -2.17
C GLY A 227 -4.33 -4.03 -1.14
N ALA A 228 -4.55 -5.26 -1.58
CA ALA A 228 -4.58 -6.44 -0.71
C ALA A 228 -3.88 -7.63 -1.38
N ALA A 229 -3.04 -8.33 -0.64
CA ALA A 229 -2.37 -9.54 -1.13
C ALA A 229 -3.31 -10.75 -1.10
N VAL A 230 -3.15 -11.62 -2.09
CA VAL A 230 -3.82 -12.92 -2.20
C VAL A 230 -2.81 -13.99 -2.63
N GLY A 231 -3.08 -15.24 -2.26
CA GLY A 231 -2.28 -16.39 -2.70
C GLY A 231 -2.81 -16.98 -4.01
N VAL A 232 -2.63 -18.29 -4.18
CA VAL A 232 -3.19 -19.09 -5.28
C VAL A 232 -4.16 -20.15 -4.74
N GLY A 233 -4.93 -20.78 -5.63
CA GLY A 233 -5.92 -21.81 -5.28
C GLY A 233 -7.31 -21.25 -4.94
N ASP A 234 -8.26 -22.15 -4.68
CA ASP A 234 -9.70 -21.80 -4.55
C ASP A 234 -10.01 -20.98 -3.29
N ASP A 235 -9.33 -21.25 -2.16
CA ASP A 235 -9.44 -20.44 -0.95
C ASP A 235 -8.97 -19.00 -1.21
N SER A 236 -7.87 -18.83 -1.97
CA SER A 236 -7.35 -17.52 -2.36
C SER A 236 -8.26 -16.82 -3.35
N TRP A 237 -8.96 -17.56 -4.22
CA TRP A 237 -9.99 -17.00 -5.09
C TRP A 237 -11.18 -16.48 -4.30
N THR A 238 -11.65 -17.25 -3.31
CA THR A 238 -12.74 -16.81 -2.42
C THR A 238 -12.35 -15.54 -1.67
N ARG A 239 -11.16 -15.53 -1.07
CA ARG A 239 -10.57 -14.35 -0.44
C ARG A 239 -10.51 -13.15 -1.40
N ALA A 240 -10.06 -13.36 -2.64
CA ALA A 240 -9.99 -12.30 -3.63
C ALA A 240 -11.37 -11.69 -3.91
N MET A 241 -12.42 -12.50 -4.07
CA MET A 241 -13.79 -12.00 -4.28
C MET A 241 -14.29 -11.22 -3.05
N THR A 242 -14.05 -11.71 -1.84
CA THR A 242 -14.39 -10.97 -0.61
C THR A 242 -13.69 -9.61 -0.53
N LEU A 243 -12.43 -9.51 -0.97
CA LEU A 243 -11.68 -8.25 -1.00
C LEU A 243 -12.19 -7.29 -2.08
N VAL A 244 -12.62 -7.81 -3.23
CA VAL A 244 -13.28 -7.02 -4.29
C VAL A 244 -14.57 -6.42 -3.75
N ASP A 245 -15.41 -7.22 -3.07
CA ASP A 245 -16.67 -6.75 -2.49
C ASP A 245 -16.44 -5.71 -1.38
N ALA A 246 -15.36 -5.85 -0.61
CA ALA A 246 -14.94 -4.86 0.39
C ALA A 246 -14.42 -3.54 -0.23
N GLY A 247 -14.18 -3.51 -1.54
CA GLY A 247 -13.74 -2.32 -2.28
C GLY A 247 -12.23 -2.14 -2.37
N ALA A 248 -11.45 -3.22 -2.39
CA ALA A 248 -10.01 -3.14 -2.67
C ALA A 248 -9.76 -2.62 -4.10
N ASP A 249 -8.85 -1.67 -4.27
CA ASP A 249 -8.55 -1.09 -5.59
C ASP A 249 -7.57 -1.95 -6.40
N VAL A 250 -6.73 -2.72 -5.68
CA VAL A 250 -5.70 -3.58 -6.26
C VAL A 250 -5.61 -4.92 -5.54
N LEU A 251 -5.59 -6.02 -6.29
CA LEU A 251 -5.21 -7.34 -5.78
C LEU A 251 -3.77 -7.65 -6.17
N VAL A 252 -2.97 -8.10 -5.20
CA VAL A 252 -1.58 -8.52 -5.43
C VAL A 252 -1.49 -10.03 -5.28
N VAL A 253 -1.39 -10.74 -6.41
CA VAL A 253 -1.12 -12.19 -6.41
C VAL A 253 0.35 -12.39 -6.02
N ASP A 254 0.57 -12.77 -4.76
CA ASP A 254 1.87 -12.72 -4.09
C ASP A 254 2.42 -14.13 -3.83
N SER A 255 3.43 -14.50 -4.62
CA SER A 255 4.16 -15.77 -4.54
C SER A 255 5.67 -15.54 -4.57
N ALA A 256 6.45 -16.46 -3.98
CA ALA A 256 7.91 -16.46 -4.14
C ALA A 256 8.35 -16.72 -5.59
N HIS A 257 7.50 -17.40 -6.39
CA HIS A 257 7.77 -17.68 -7.80
C HIS A 257 6.54 -17.39 -8.68
N GLY A 258 6.47 -16.15 -9.18
CA GLY A 258 5.36 -15.65 -10.00
C GLY A 258 5.27 -16.28 -11.40
N HIS A 259 6.32 -16.95 -11.87
CA HIS A 259 6.32 -17.65 -13.15
C HIS A 259 5.82 -19.11 -13.05
N SER A 260 5.13 -19.46 -11.95
CA SER A 260 4.51 -20.76 -11.78
C SER A 260 3.13 -20.82 -12.46
N ALA A 261 2.77 -21.99 -13.00
CA ALA A 261 1.49 -22.19 -13.69
C ALA A 261 0.27 -21.85 -12.84
N ASN A 262 0.32 -22.12 -11.52
CA ASN A 262 -0.76 -21.80 -10.59
C ASN A 262 -0.95 -20.29 -10.44
N VAL A 263 0.14 -19.51 -10.41
CA VAL A 263 0.08 -18.04 -10.36
C VAL A 263 -0.51 -17.49 -11.66
N LEU A 264 -0.02 -17.95 -12.81
CA LEU A 264 -0.54 -17.50 -14.12
C LEU A 264 -2.03 -17.82 -14.29
N SER A 265 -2.45 -19.02 -13.87
CA SER A 265 -3.85 -19.45 -13.92
C SER A 265 -4.72 -18.62 -12.98
N MET A 266 -4.24 -18.34 -11.76
CA MET A 266 -4.95 -17.50 -10.80
C MET A 266 -5.13 -16.06 -11.31
N ILE A 267 -4.07 -15.47 -11.89
CA ILE A 267 -4.15 -14.13 -12.49
C ILE A 267 -5.18 -14.10 -13.63
N SER A 268 -5.11 -15.08 -14.54
CA SER A 268 -6.04 -15.16 -15.68
C SER A 268 -7.49 -15.30 -15.21
N LYS A 269 -7.73 -16.17 -14.22
CA LYS A 269 -9.05 -16.38 -13.60
C LYS A 269 -9.56 -15.11 -12.91
N LEU A 270 -8.72 -14.44 -12.12
CA LEU A 270 -9.11 -13.19 -11.47
C LEU A 270 -9.44 -12.12 -12.50
N LYS A 271 -8.62 -11.95 -13.54
CA LYS A 271 -8.84 -10.92 -14.57
C LYS A 271 -10.16 -11.14 -15.31
N SER A 272 -10.53 -12.39 -15.62
CA SER A 272 -11.81 -12.70 -16.26
C SER A 272 -13.02 -12.43 -15.37
N GLU A 273 -12.91 -12.63 -14.06
CA GLU A 273 -14.03 -12.51 -13.11
C GLU A 273 -14.27 -11.06 -12.63
N VAL A 274 -13.19 -10.32 -12.35
CA VAL A 274 -13.29 -8.96 -11.80
C VAL A 274 -13.30 -7.90 -12.89
N GLY A 275 -12.75 -8.20 -14.07
CA GLY A 275 -12.63 -7.25 -15.17
C GLY A 275 -11.87 -5.99 -14.75
N ASP A 276 -12.46 -4.83 -15.02
CA ASP A 276 -11.89 -3.52 -14.69
C ASP A 276 -12.29 -2.99 -13.30
N ARG A 277 -13.04 -3.78 -12.52
CA ARG A 277 -13.46 -3.37 -11.16
C ARG A 277 -12.27 -3.21 -10.23
N VAL A 278 -11.22 -4.02 -10.42
CA VAL A 278 -10.02 -4.07 -9.58
C VAL A 278 -8.81 -4.34 -10.45
N GLN A 279 -7.69 -3.68 -10.15
CA GLN A 279 -6.43 -3.89 -10.89
C GLN A 279 -5.66 -5.08 -10.30
N ILE A 280 -4.94 -5.82 -11.13
CA ILE A 280 -4.20 -7.02 -10.71
C ILE A 280 -2.70 -6.82 -10.85
N ILE A 281 -1.98 -6.96 -9.74
CA ILE A 281 -0.52 -7.03 -9.70
C ILE A 281 -0.11 -8.49 -9.54
N GLY A 282 0.82 -8.98 -10.36
CA GLY A 282 1.40 -10.32 -10.23
C GLY A 282 2.87 -10.29 -9.88
N GLY A 283 3.32 -11.19 -9.00
CA GLY A 283 4.74 -11.38 -8.69
C GLY A 283 5.04 -12.51 -7.72
N ASN A 284 6.31 -12.76 -7.40
CA ASN A 284 7.49 -12.02 -7.88
C ASN A 284 8.16 -12.71 -9.07
N VAL A 285 8.71 -11.91 -9.99
CA VAL A 285 9.58 -12.37 -11.09
C VAL A 285 10.91 -11.64 -11.03
N ALA A 286 11.92 -12.18 -11.72
CA ALA A 286 13.25 -11.59 -11.80
C ALA A 286 13.86 -11.72 -13.21
N THR A 287 13.06 -12.09 -14.21
CA THR A 287 13.51 -12.40 -15.58
C THR A 287 12.54 -11.86 -16.62
N ARG A 288 13.03 -11.67 -17.86
CA ARG A 288 12.22 -11.32 -19.03
C ARG A 288 11.05 -12.29 -19.23
N ALA A 289 11.36 -13.59 -19.27
CA ALA A 289 10.36 -14.63 -19.52
C ALA A 289 9.25 -14.65 -18.44
N GLY A 290 9.60 -14.50 -17.16
CA GLY A 290 8.58 -14.42 -16.11
C GLY A 290 7.72 -13.17 -16.23
N THR A 291 8.31 -12.04 -16.63
CA THR A 291 7.58 -10.80 -16.88
C THR A 291 6.61 -10.94 -18.05
N GLU A 292 7.07 -11.51 -19.17
CA GLU A 292 6.24 -11.78 -20.35
C GLU A 292 5.07 -12.72 -20.03
N ALA A 293 5.31 -13.78 -19.27
CA ALA A 293 4.27 -14.73 -18.86
C ALA A 293 3.19 -14.06 -17.99
N LEU A 294 3.59 -13.22 -17.03
CA LEU A 294 2.63 -12.46 -16.21
C LEU A 294 1.80 -11.50 -17.05
N ILE A 295 2.43 -10.80 -18.00
CA ILE A 295 1.74 -9.89 -18.93
C ILE A 295 0.74 -10.68 -19.79
N GLY A 296 1.15 -11.84 -20.33
CA GLY A 296 0.28 -12.73 -21.09
C GLY A 296 -0.90 -13.27 -20.29
N ALA A 297 -0.75 -13.46 -18.98
CA ALA A 297 -1.84 -13.83 -18.07
C ALA A 297 -2.81 -12.67 -17.76
N GLY A 298 -2.46 -11.43 -18.11
CA GLY A 298 -3.34 -10.27 -18.01
C GLY A 298 -3.13 -9.37 -16.79
N VAL A 299 -1.93 -9.35 -16.19
CA VAL A 299 -1.63 -8.39 -15.11
C VAL A 299 -1.70 -6.92 -15.58
N ASP A 300 -2.11 -6.05 -14.67
CA ASP A 300 -2.08 -4.60 -14.83
C ASP A 300 -0.76 -3.98 -14.35
N ALA A 301 0.05 -4.73 -13.59
CA ALA A 301 1.45 -4.41 -13.25
C ALA A 301 2.23 -5.66 -12.78
N VAL A 302 3.56 -5.60 -12.90
CA VAL A 302 4.46 -6.69 -12.54
C VAL A 302 5.30 -6.32 -11.31
N LYS A 303 5.31 -7.18 -10.30
CA LYS A 303 6.16 -7.04 -9.11
C LYS A 303 7.46 -7.83 -9.26
N VAL A 304 8.59 -7.13 -9.16
CA VAL A 304 9.94 -7.63 -9.51
C VAL A 304 10.84 -7.70 -8.29
N GLY A 305 11.41 -8.88 -8.05
CA GLY A 305 12.45 -9.09 -7.05
C GLY A 305 12.37 -10.46 -6.38
N ILE A 306 13.38 -11.30 -6.58
CA ILE A 306 13.50 -12.61 -5.92
C ILE A 306 14.76 -12.63 -5.06
N GLY A 307 14.56 -12.72 -3.74
CA GLY A 307 15.61 -12.70 -2.73
C GLY A 307 16.32 -11.39 -2.38
N PRO A 308 15.97 -10.17 -2.89
CA PRO A 308 16.71 -8.95 -2.51
C PRO A 308 16.33 -8.42 -1.13
N GLY A 309 15.21 -8.88 -0.56
CA GLY A 309 14.69 -8.37 0.70
C GLY A 309 15.66 -8.56 1.86
N SER A 310 15.78 -7.57 2.76
CA SER A 310 16.76 -7.55 3.85
C SER A 310 16.63 -8.67 4.89
N ILE A 311 15.55 -9.46 4.81
CA ILE A 311 15.20 -10.56 5.71
C ILE A 311 14.84 -11.83 4.94
N CYS A 312 15.09 -11.85 3.63
CA CYS A 312 14.85 -12.99 2.77
C CYS A 312 16.14 -13.81 2.64
N THR A 313 16.04 -15.12 2.79
CA THR A 313 17.17 -16.04 2.67
C THR A 313 17.03 -16.97 1.46
N THR A 314 16.05 -16.78 0.57
CA THR A 314 15.85 -17.57 -0.66
C THR A 314 17.13 -17.78 -1.47
N ARG A 315 17.94 -16.72 -1.66
CA ARG A 315 19.22 -16.82 -2.40
C ARG A 315 20.24 -17.71 -1.71
N VAL A 316 20.21 -17.78 -0.38
CA VAL A 316 21.15 -18.56 0.42
C VAL A 316 20.67 -20.00 0.55
N VAL A 317 19.39 -20.19 0.87
CA VAL A 317 18.80 -21.50 1.18
C VAL A 317 18.48 -22.28 -0.10
N ALA A 318 17.84 -21.64 -1.09
CA ALA A 318 17.46 -22.29 -2.34
C ALA A 318 18.46 -22.06 -3.48
N GLY A 319 19.38 -21.09 -3.33
CA GLY A 319 20.31 -20.71 -4.41
C GLY A 319 19.65 -19.94 -5.57
N VAL A 320 18.41 -19.46 -5.39
CA VAL A 320 17.60 -18.84 -6.46
C VAL A 320 17.45 -17.35 -6.25
N GLY A 321 17.64 -16.56 -7.31
CA GLY A 321 17.38 -15.12 -7.33
C GLY A 321 18.19 -14.40 -8.41
N ALA A 322 18.05 -13.08 -8.49
CA ALA A 322 18.85 -12.24 -9.39
C ALA A 322 19.15 -10.88 -8.76
N PRO A 323 20.34 -10.29 -8.98
CA PRO A 323 20.65 -8.93 -8.53
C PRO A 323 19.59 -7.91 -8.97
N GLN A 324 19.20 -7.01 -8.05
CA GLN A 324 17.92 -6.31 -8.16
C GLN A 324 17.89 -5.26 -9.27
N ILE A 325 19.00 -4.54 -9.54
CA ILE A 325 19.05 -3.57 -10.64
C ILE A 325 18.92 -4.29 -11.98
N THR A 326 19.65 -5.39 -12.17
CA THR A 326 19.52 -6.22 -13.37
C THR A 326 18.11 -6.79 -13.53
N ALA A 327 17.51 -7.31 -12.46
CA ALA A 327 16.14 -7.83 -12.53
C ALA A 327 15.12 -6.77 -12.96
N ILE A 328 15.27 -5.53 -12.48
CA ILE A 328 14.41 -4.40 -12.87
C ILE A 328 14.63 -4.03 -14.35
N LEU A 329 15.88 -3.89 -14.79
CA LEU A 329 16.22 -3.56 -16.19
C LEU A 329 15.66 -4.60 -17.18
N GLU A 330 15.79 -5.88 -16.84
CA GLU A 330 15.32 -7.00 -17.66
C GLU A 330 13.78 -7.02 -17.73
N ALA A 331 13.10 -6.82 -16.60
CA ALA A 331 11.64 -6.77 -16.56
C ALA A 331 11.09 -5.52 -17.26
N SER A 332 11.67 -4.34 -17.01
CA SER A 332 11.20 -3.06 -17.55
C SER A 332 11.30 -3.02 -19.07
N THR A 333 12.33 -3.64 -19.65
CA THR A 333 12.48 -3.74 -21.11
C THR A 333 11.28 -4.43 -21.77
N VAL A 334 10.80 -5.52 -21.19
CA VAL A 334 9.62 -6.26 -21.71
C VAL A 334 8.34 -5.49 -21.40
N ALA A 335 8.17 -5.07 -20.15
CA ALA A 335 6.94 -4.46 -19.67
C ALA A 335 6.61 -3.13 -20.37
N ARG A 336 7.63 -2.33 -20.72
CA ARG A 336 7.48 -1.06 -21.44
C ARG A 336 6.80 -1.23 -22.80
N ALA A 337 7.14 -2.28 -23.55
CA ALA A 337 6.55 -2.55 -24.86
C ALA A 337 5.02 -2.81 -24.79
N HIS A 338 4.54 -3.27 -23.63
CA HIS A 338 3.12 -3.56 -23.38
C HIS A 338 2.41 -2.48 -22.56
N GLY A 339 3.10 -1.39 -22.21
CA GLY A 339 2.56 -0.34 -21.32
C GLY A 339 2.20 -0.87 -19.92
N VAL A 340 2.94 -1.87 -19.41
CA VAL A 340 2.72 -2.45 -18.09
C VAL A 340 3.75 -1.87 -17.11
N PRO A 341 3.33 -1.22 -16.01
CA PRO A 341 4.23 -0.73 -14.97
C PRO A 341 4.97 -1.86 -14.23
N VAL A 342 6.19 -1.56 -13.79
CA VAL A 342 7.02 -2.46 -12.97
C VAL A 342 7.17 -1.91 -11.56
N ILE A 343 7.04 -2.78 -10.56
CA ILE A 343 7.23 -2.47 -9.14
C ILE A 343 8.51 -3.13 -8.65
N ALA A 344 9.48 -2.33 -8.21
CA ALA A 344 10.70 -2.85 -7.58
C ALA A 344 10.43 -3.24 -6.12
N ASP A 345 10.53 -4.53 -5.78
CA ASP A 345 10.22 -5.06 -4.45
C ASP A 345 11.49 -5.59 -3.75
N GLY A 346 11.90 -4.88 -2.70
CA GLY A 346 13.02 -5.28 -1.82
C GLY A 346 14.41 -4.76 -2.24
N GLY A 347 15.39 -4.95 -1.35
CA GLY A 347 16.80 -4.58 -1.53
C GLY A 347 17.17 -3.13 -1.23
N MET A 348 16.21 -2.20 -1.24
CA MET A 348 16.46 -0.79 -0.99
C MET A 348 16.75 -0.51 0.49
N GLN A 349 17.83 0.23 0.76
CA GLN A 349 18.32 0.58 2.09
C GLN A 349 18.29 2.08 2.34
N PHE A 350 18.44 2.88 1.29
CA PHE A 350 18.45 4.34 1.34
C PHE A 350 17.54 4.93 0.26
N SER A 351 17.25 6.24 0.36
CA SER A 351 16.48 6.95 -0.67
C SER A 351 17.14 6.94 -2.04
N GLY A 352 18.48 6.88 -2.09
CA GLY A 352 19.25 6.71 -3.33
C GLY A 352 18.91 5.40 -4.05
N ASP A 353 18.63 4.32 -3.33
CA ASP A 353 18.27 3.03 -3.95
C ASP A 353 16.87 3.08 -4.57
N VAL A 354 15.95 3.85 -3.97
CA VAL A 354 14.64 4.14 -4.59
C VAL A 354 14.84 4.88 -5.90
N ALA A 355 15.70 5.91 -5.93
CA ALA A 355 16.01 6.64 -7.16
C ALA A 355 16.65 5.74 -8.23
N LYS A 356 17.61 4.89 -7.84
CA LYS A 356 18.24 3.90 -8.73
C LYS A 356 17.22 2.87 -9.25
N ALA A 357 16.31 2.38 -8.41
CA ALA A 357 15.27 1.43 -8.83
C ALA A 357 14.35 2.05 -9.90
N LEU A 358 13.93 3.30 -9.68
CA LEU A 358 13.09 4.04 -10.62
C LEU A 358 13.84 4.34 -11.91
N ALA A 359 15.09 4.81 -11.83
CA ALA A 359 15.96 5.04 -12.99
C ALA A 359 16.24 3.76 -13.79
N ALA A 360 16.26 2.59 -13.16
CA ALA A 360 16.39 1.29 -13.84
C ALA A 360 15.12 0.85 -14.60
N GLY A 361 14.04 1.64 -14.56
CA GLY A 361 12.80 1.39 -15.30
C GLY A 361 11.63 0.90 -14.46
N ALA A 362 11.76 0.82 -13.13
CA ALA A 362 10.59 0.62 -12.28
C ALA A 362 9.72 1.88 -12.28
N SER A 363 8.41 1.70 -12.25
CA SER A 363 7.45 2.80 -12.08
C SER A 363 7.24 3.13 -10.61
N THR A 364 7.26 2.13 -9.72
CA THR A 364 7.14 2.34 -8.27
C THR A 364 8.08 1.42 -7.49
N ALA A 365 8.30 1.75 -6.22
CA ALA A 365 9.10 0.98 -5.28
C ALA A 365 8.24 0.46 -4.12
N MET A 366 8.28 -0.86 -3.89
CA MET A 366 7.65 -1.49 -2.73
C MET A 366 8.67 -1.66 -1.60
N LEU A 367 8.35 -1.09 -0.43
CA LEU A 367 9.26 -0.98 0.71
C LEU A 367 8.76 -1.80 1.90
N GLY A 368 9.67 -2.59 2.49
CA GLY A 368 9.46 -3.30 3.75
C GLY A 368 10.20 -2.61 4.91
N SER A 369 11.48 -2.93 5.08
CA SER A 369 12.32 -2.52 6.22
C SER A 369 12.39 -1.01 6.46
N LEU A 370 12.39 -0.21 5.39
CA LEU A 370 12.38 1.25 5.47
C LEU A 370 11.11 1.81 6.14
N LEU A 371 10.00 1.08 6.07
CA LEU A 371 8.70 1.48 6.64
C LEU A 371 8.33 0.69 7.91
N ALA A 372 8.93 -0.48 8.13
CA ALA A 372 8.65 -1.35 9.28
C ALA A 372 8.92 -0.69 10.63
N GLY A 373 9.83 0.28 10.69
CA GLY A 373 10.17 1.04 11.91
C GLY A 373 9.22 2.19 12.25
N THR A 374 8.21 2.45 11.44
CA THR A 374 7.31 3.61 11.63
C THR A 374 6.27 3.39 12.72
N THR A 375 5.67 4.47 13.23
CA THR A 375 4.59 4.43 14.22
C THR A 375 3.38 3.63 13.74
N GLU A 376 3.08 3.67 12.45
CA GLU A 376 1.89 3.10 11.83
C GLU A 376 2.02 1.63 11.47
N SER A 377 3.24 1.09 11.39
CA SER A 377 3.44 -0.33 11.12
C SER A 377 2.91 -1.20 12.29
N PRO A 378 2.46 -2.44 12.02
CA PRO A 378 1.89 -3.33 13.03
C PRO A 378 2.94 -3.98 13.95
N GLY A 379 4.23 -3.95 13.59
CA GLY A 379 5.30 -4.52 14.42
C GLY A 379 5.30 -3.97 15.85
N GLU A 380 5.70 -4.78 16.82
CA GLU A 380 5.73 -4.41 18.23
C GLU A 380 6.90 -3.49 18.52
N LEU A 381 6.69 -2.48 19.38
CA LEU A 381 7.75 -1.60 19.86
C LEU A 381 8.56 -2.32 20.96
N ILE A 382 9.87 -2.46 20.74
CA ILE A 382 10.79 -3.16 21.64
C ILE A 382 11.85 -2.17 22.12
N LEU A 383 12.13 -2.16 23.42
CA LEU A 383 13.22 -1.35 23.99
C LEU A 383 14.45 -2.23 24.22
N VAL A 384 15.58 -1.82 23.67
CA VAL A 384 16.86 -2.54 23.77
C VAL A 384 17.95 -1.54 24.13
N ASN A 385 18.56 -1.69 25.30
CA ASN A 385 19.61 -0.81 25.80
C ASN A 385 19.24 0.69 25.71
N GLY A 386 17.99 1.03 26.06
CA GLY A 386 17.47 2.40 25.99
C GLY A 386 17.13 2.91 24.60
N LYS A 387 17.35 2.13 23.53
CA LYS A 387 16.95 2.48 22.15
C LYS A 387 15.67 1.75 21.75
N GLN A 388 14.82 2.44 20.99
CA GLN A 388 13.54 1.91 20.49
C GLN A 388 13.73 1.22 19.14
N PHE A 389 13.14 0.04 19.01
CA PHE A 389 13.11 -0.78 17.80
C PHE A 389 11.68 -1.26 17.54
N LYS A 390 11.41 -1.73 16.32
CA LYS A 390 10.20 -2.49 16.00
C LYS A 390 10.53 -3.90 15.53
N SER A 391 9.70 -4.88 15.88
CA SER A 391 9.81 -6.23 15.33
C SER A 391 9.57 -6.23 13.82
N TYR A 392 10.36 -7.03 13.10
CA TYR A 392 10.31 -7.12 11.65
C TYR A 392 10.68 -8.54 11.20
N ARG A 393 9.82 -9.19 10.41
CA ARG A 393 10.01 -10.59 10.01
C ARG A 393 9.63 -10.85 8.56
N GLY A 394 10.33 -11.81 7.96
CA GLY A 394 10.10 -12.22 6.57
C GLY A 394 8.88 -13.10 6.50
N MET A 395 8.10 -13.00 5.43
CA MET A 395 6.97 -13.91 5.23
C MET A 395 7.44 -15.39 5.17
N GLY A 396 8.70 -15.63 4.81
CA GLY A 396 9.32 -16.97 4.83
C GLY A 396 9.98 -17.34 6.17
N SER A 397 9.88 -16.50 7.22
CA SER A 397 10.40 -16.86 8.54
C SER A 397 9.51 -17.91 9.21
N LEU A 398 10.10 -18.69 10.12
CA LEU A 398 9.33 -19.66 10.89
C LEU A 398 8.15 -19.01 11.63
N GLY A 399 8.33 -17.90 12.32
CA GLY A 399 7.22 -17.28 13.05
C GLY A 399 6.16 -16.65 12.15
N ALA A 400 6.44 -16.34 10.89
CA ALA A 400 5.42 -15.94 9.92
C ALA A 400 4.67 -17.14 9.32
N MET A 401 5.35 -18.26 9.11
CA MET A 401 4.80 -19.50 8.53
C MET A 401 4.11 -20.42 9.56
N GLN A 402 4.48 -20.36 10.83
CA GLN A 402 3.92 -21.20 11.89
C GLN A 402 2.54 -20.69 12.34
N SER A 403 1.63 -21.62 12.62
CA SER A 403 0.34 -21.30 13.24
C SER A 403 0.54 -21.31 14.75
N ARG A 404 0.17 -20.24 15.46
CA ARG A 404 0.34 -20.15 16.92
C ARG A 404 -1.02 -20.15 17.61
N GLY A 405 -1.29 -21.17 18.42
CA GLY A 405 -2.58 -21.33 19.10
C GLY A 405 -3.72 -21.49 18.09
N GLU A 406 -4.77 -20.67 18.23
CA GLU A 406 -5.91 -20.64 17.30
C GLU A 406 -5.63 -19.85 16.00
N ALA A 407 -4.50 -19.12 15.92
CA ALA A 407 -4.16 -18.31 14.76
C ALA A 407 -3.48 -19.16 13.66
N LYS A 408 -4.23 -19.43 12.58
CA LYS A 408 -3.72 -20.08 11.36
C LYS A 408 -2.80 -19.12 10.59
N SER A 409 -1.59 -19.56 10.23
CA SER A 409 -0.74 -18.84 9.29
C SER A 409 -1.21 -19.05 7.84
N TYR A 410 -1.12 -18.00 7.03
CA TYR A 410 -1.41 -18.00 5.60
C TYR A 410 -0.19 -17.58 4.78
N SER A 411 1.00 -17.88 5.30
CA SER A 411 2.27 -17.57 4.62
C SER A 411 2.95 -18.80 4.01
N LYS A 412 2.59 -20.02 4.43
CA LYS A 412 3.21 -21.28 3.98
C LYS A 412 3.11 -21.50 2.47
N ASP A 413 1.93 -21.27 1.90
CA ASP A 413 1.65 -21.50 0.48
C ASP A 413 2.46 -20.55 -0.43
N ARG A 414 2.88 -19.38 0.10
CA ARG A 414 3.77 -18.46 -0.63
C ARG A 414 5.09 -19.12 -1.02
N TYR A 415 5.55 -20.08 -0.22
CA TYR A 415 6.81 -20.82 -0.37
C TYR A 415 6.59 -22.31 -0.69
N PHE A 416 5.41 -22.67 -1.22
CA PHE A 416 5.10 -24.05 -1.65
C PHE A 416 5.25 -25.09 -0.52
N GLN A 417 4.87 -24.72 0.70
CA GLN A 417 4.96 -25.57 1.90
C GLN A 417 3.60 -25.73 2.60
N ASP A 418 2.50 -25.61 1.85
CA ASP A 418 1.13 -25.77 2.35
C ASP A 418 0.80 -27.21 2.75
N ASP A 419 1.47 -28.20 2.16
CA ASP A 419 1.35 -29.63 2.46
C ASP A 419 2.27 -30.10 3.61
N VAL A 420 3.15 -29.24 4.13
CA VAL A 420 4.06 -29.58 5.24
C VAL A 420 3.27 -29.65 6.55
N LEU A 421 2.94 -30.88 6.95
CA LEU A 421 2.10 -31.18 8.13
C LEU A 421 2.76 -30.90 9.48
N SER A 422 4.09 -30.84 9.54
CA SER A 422 4.85 -30.73 10.80
C SER A 422 5.71 -29.47 10.79
N GLU A 423 5.56 -28.61 11.80
CA GLU A 423 6.22 -27.28 11.82
C GLU A 423 7.75 -27.35 11.93
N ASP A 424 8.29 -28.42 12.51
CA ASP A 424 9.73 -28.73 12.59
C ASP A 424 10.35 -29.11 11.23
N LYS A 425 9.52 -29.43 10.23
CA LYS A 425 9.96 -29.76 8.87
C LYS A 425 9.89 -28.58 7.89
N LEU A 426 9.45 -27.41 8.36
CA LEU A 426 9.42 -26.21 7.53
C LEU A 426 10.85 -25.78 7.16
N VAL A 427 11.05 -25.41 5.90
CA VAL A 427 12.30 -24.88 5.36
C VAL A 427 12.14 -23.36 5.19
N PRO A 428 12.57 -22.54 6.16
CA PRO A 428 12.33 -21.11 6.11
C PRO A 428 13.21 -20.40 5.08
N GLU A 429 12.58 -19.57 4.26
CA GLU A 429 13.22 -18.68 3.30
C GLU A 429 13.27 -17.21 3.78
N GLY A 430 13.11 -17.01 5.09
CA GLY A 430 13.28 -15.72 5.74
C GLY A 430 13.70 -15.81 7.19
N ILE A 431 14.07 -14.66 7.76
CA ILE A 431 14.49 -14.52 9.15
C ILE A 431 13.60 -13.51 9.90
N GLU A 432 13.77 -13.47 11.22
CA GLU A 432 13.19 -12.47 12.10
C GLU A 432 14.28 -11.56 12.64
N GLY A 433 13.95 -10.29 12.79
CA GLY A 433 14.86 -9.29 13.32
C GLY A 433 14.10 -8.10 13.87
N ARG A 434 14.85 -7.02 14.03
CA ARG A 434 14.32 -5.74 14.50
C ARG A 434 14.90 -4.60 13.68
N VAL A 435 14.12 -3.56 13.49
CA VAL A 435 14.53 -2.33 12.81
C VAL A 435 14.45 -1.16 13.79
N PRO A 436 15.32 -0.14 13.69
CA PRO A 436 15.20 1.05 14.54
C PRO A 436 13.82 1.69 14.40
N PHE A 437 13.29 2.23 15.50
CA PHE A 437 12.08 3.05 15.45
C PHE A 437 12.37 4.36 14.70
N ARG A 438 11.54 4.70 13.71
CA ARG A 438 11.75 5.84 12.80
C ARG A 438 10.71 6.95 12.95
N GLY A 439 9.85 6.87 13.97
CA GLY A 439 8.78 7.85 14.17
C GLY A 439 7.65 7.74 13.15
N PRO A 440 6.86 8.81 12.94
CA PRO A 440 5.72 8.80 12.04
C PRO A 440 6.12 8.58 10.57
N LEU A 441 5.30 7.81 9.84
CA LEU A 441 5.50 7.52 8.41
C LEU A 441 5.77 8.78 7.57
N GLN A 442 5.06 9.87 7.85
CA GLN A 442 5.17 11.12 7.09
C GLN A 442 6.60 11.68 7.07
N GLN A 443 7.36 11.52 8.16
CA GLN A 443 8.75 11.97 8.22
C GLN A 443 9.64 11.09 7.35
N VAL A 444 9.43 9.77 7.39
CA VAL A 444 10.18 8.81 6.57
C VAL A 444 9.91 9.02 5.09
N THR A 445 8.64 9.13 4.68
CA THR A 445 8.28 9.37 3.28
C THR A 445 8.79 10.71 2.79
N HIS A 446 8.75 11.77 3.62
CA HIS A 446 9.34 13.06 3.27
C HIS A 446 10.84 12.94 2.93
N GLN A 447 11.61 12.20 3.72
CA GLN A 447 13.04 11.98 3.45
C GLN A 447 13.29 11.14 2.20
N LEU A 448 12.50 10.08 1.99
CA LEU A 448 12.60 9.23 0.79
C LEU A 448 12.32 10.03 -0.49
N ILE A 449 11.25 10.83 -0.49
CA ILE A 449 10.88 11.68 -1.63
C ILE A 449 11.84 12.86 -1.79
N GLY A 450 12.35 13.43 -0.70
CA GLY A 450 13.40 14.44 -0.76
C GLY A 450 14.67 13.92 -1.45
N GLY A 451 15.11 12.70 -1.12
CA GLY A 451 16.23 12.05 -1.80
C GLY A 451 15.96 11.77 -3.29
N LEU A 452 14.75 11.32 -3.62
CA LEU A 452 14.33 11.13 -5.02
C LEU A 452 14.36 12.45 -5.80
N ARG A 453 13.78 13.52 -5.25
CA ARG A 453 13.79 14.86 -5.87
C ARG A 453 15.20 15.39 -6.08
N ALA A 454 16.11 15.16 -5.14
CA ALA A 454 17.51 15.52 -5.29
C ALA A 454 18.16 14.74 -6.44
N ALA A 455 17.96 13.42 -6.52
CA ALA A 455 18.46 12.59 -7.62
C ALA A 455 17.91 13.04 -8.98
N MET A 456 16.62 13.37 -9.05
CA MET A 456 15.98 13.95 -10.24
C MET A 456 16.61 15.30 -10.64
N GLY A 457 16.90 16.17 -9.67
CA GLY A 457 17.63 17.41 -9.91
C GLY A 457 19.04 17.18 -10.48
N TYR A 458 19.81 16.25 -9.91
CA TYR A 458 21.16 15.91 -10.40
C TYR A 458 21.17 15.28 -11.81
N THR A 459 20.08 14.60 -12.18
CA THR A 459 19.95 13.91 -13.46
C THR A 459 19.16 14.71 -14.50
N GLY A 460 18.71 15.93 -14.18
CA GLY A 460 17.92 16.77 -15.09
C GLY A 460 16.53 16.21 -15.40
N ALA A 461 15.98 15.36 -14.52
CA ALA A 461 14.69 14.71 -14.73
C ALA A 461 13.55 15.50 -14.06
N THR A 462 12.56 15.95 -14.83
CA THR A 462 11.36 16.63 -14.31
C THR A 462 10.23 15.67 -13.92
N THR A 463 10.24 14.45 -14.46
CA THR A 463 9.28 13.38 -14.17
C THR A 463 9.98 12.03 -13.97
N ILE A 464 9.27 11.03 -13.45
CA ILE A 464 9.80 9.66 -13.31
C ILE A 464 10.16 9.04 -14.66
N GLU A 465 9.38 9.30 -15.71
CA GLU A 465 9.64 8.81 -17.06
C GLU A 465 10.95 9.40 -17.62
N ARG A 466 11.28 10.65 -17.30
CA ARG A 466 12.59 11.26 -17.63
C ARG A 466 13.72 10.64 -16.80
N LEU A 467 13.48 10.33 -15.53
CA LEU A 467 14.47 9.70 -14.66
C LEU A 467 14.85 8.30 -15.16
N GLN A 468 13.93 7.57 -15.78
CA GLN A 468 14.16 6.26 -16.41
C GLN A 468 15.14 6.29 -17.59
N GLU A 469 15.49 7.47 -18.10
CA GLU A 469 16.50 7.66 -19.14
C GLU A 469 17.89 7.97 -18.56
N ALA A 470 17.99 8.17 -17.24
CA ALA A 470 19.25 8.48 -16.57
C ALA A 470 20.27 7.36 -16.76
N GLN A 471 21.53 7.75 -16.88
CA GLN A 471 22.63 6.81 -17.11
C GLN A 471 23.20 6.34 -15.77
N PHE A 472 23.61 5.08 -15.73
CA PHE A 472 24.35 4.52 -14.60
C PHE A 472 25.85 4.45 -14.91
N VAL A 473 26.66 4.48 -13.87
CA VAL A 473 28.05 4.03 -13.89
C VAL A 473 28.22 2.86 -12.94
N GLN A 474 28.89 1.81 -13.38
CA GLN A 474 29.26 0.68 -12.53
C GLN A 474 30.45 1.09 -11.65
N ILE A 475 30.39 0.75 -10.37
CA ILE A 475 31.45 1.01 -9.40
C ILE A 475 32.06 -0.31 -8.90
N THR A 476 33.25 -0.21 -8.34
CA THR A 476 33.90 -1.30 -7.62
C THR A 476 33.56 -1.21 -6.13
N ALA A 477 33.95 -2.23 -5.35
CA ALA A 477 33.83 -2.18 -3.89
C ALA A 477 34.57 -0.97 -3.27
N ALA A 478 35.66 -0.50 -3.89
CA ALA A 478 36.35 0.71 -3.45
C ALA A 478 35.50 1.97 -3.71
N GLY A 479 34.80 2.03 -4.85
CA GLY A 479 33.86 3.11 -5.16
C GLY A 479 32.66 3.13 -4.21
N LEU A 480 32.19 1.96 -3.75
CA LEU A 480 31.14 1.90 -2.73
C LEU A 480 31.64 2.45 -1.39
N LYS A 481 32.85 2.06 -0.98
CA LYS A 481 33.47 2.60 0.24
C LYS A 481 33.65 4.12 0.16
N GLU A 482 34.05 4.65 -0.98
CA GLU A 482 34.14 6.09 -1.24
C GLU A 482 32.78 6.79 -1.19
N SER A 483 31.71 6.13 -1.66
CA SER A 483 30.35 6.70 -1.71
C SER A 483 29.75 6.95 -0.32
N HIS A 484 30.14 6.14 0.67
CA HIS A 484 29.73 6.33 2.06
C HIS A 484 30.68 7.31 2.79
N PRO A 485 30.22 8.04 3.82
CA PRO A 485 31.13 8.81 4.68
C PRO A 485 32.25 7.92 5.21
N HIS A 486 33.49 8.33 4.98
CA HIS A 486 34.69 7.58 5.35
C HIS A 486 35.71 8.52 6.01
N ASP A 487 36.65 7.93 6.75
CA ASP A 487 37.78 8.61 7.42
C ASP A 487 37.38 9.72 8.42
N ILE A 488 36.20 9.60 9.03
CA ILE A 488 35.69 10.50 10.09
C ILE A 488 34.92 9.74 11.19
N THR A 489 34.82 10.36 12.37
CA THR A 489 33.91 9.90 13.44
C THR A 489 32.58 10.66 13.31
N ILE A 490 31.49 9.93 13.13
CA ILE A 490 30.15 10.52 13.03
C ILE A 490 29.68 10.91 14.44
N THR A 491 29.41 12.19 14.63
CA THR A 491 28.95 12.77 15.91
C THR A 491 27.43 12.87 16.01
N ALA A 492 26.74 12.95 14.87
CA ALA A 492 25.28 12.97 14.77
C ALA A 492 24.84 12.31 13.46
N GLU A 493 23.86 11.41 13.55
CA GLU A 493 23.26 10.76 12.37
C GLU A 493 22.15 11.64 11.77
N ALA A 494 22.03 11.60 10.44
CA ALA A 494 20.95 12.27 9.73
C ALA A 494 19.74 11.33 9.57
N PRO A 495 18.49 11.82 9.53
CA PRO A 495 17.30 10.97 9.39
C PRO A 495 17.29 10.07 8.14
N ASN A 496 18.02 10.46 7.10
CA ASN A 496 18.14 9.79 5.82
C ASN A 496 19.38 8.89 5.68
N TYR A 497 20.27 8.83 6.69
CA TYR A 497 21.50 8.04 6.64
C TYR A 497 21.89 7.51 8.02
N VAL A 498 22.02 6.18 8.13
CA VAL A 498 22.42 5.49 9.36
C VAL A 498 23.62 4.60 9.03
N VAL A 499 24.65 4.64 9.86
CA VAL A 499 25.85 3.82 9.71
C VAL A 499 25.52 2.38 10.07
N ARG A 500 26.01 1.43 9.29
CA ARG A 500 25.95 0.00 9.63
C ARG A 500 27.20 -0.48 10.32
#